data_AF-A0A401FXA4-F1
#
_entry.id   AF-A0A401FXA4-F1
#
_cell.length_a   1.000
_cell.length_b   1.000
_cell.length_c   1.000
_cell.angle_alpha   90.00
_cell.angle_beta   90.00
_cell.angle_gamma   90.00
#
_symmetry.space_group_name_H-M   'P 1'
#
loop_
_entity.id
_entity.type
_entity.pdbx_description
1 polymer ?
#
loop_
_entity_poly.entity_id
_entity_poly.type
_entity_poly.pdbx_seq_one_letter_code
_entity_poly.pdbx_strand_id
1 'polypeptide(L)'
;MTEPKISAERRRLEAELASARRNFSGTYMSVGNLCELIREHPDSADAETVSALARVLDDRKFASRRQAFFLYRSAAETLTAILVRADDGEMRCQIMAVLGDLLATRDGDLHRAAAEALGQLPAGVCGPRMLREPVGTLPRIGWDALLRGADITLSGPPTFKGRSLIAKISGCPLVLAVKLARDGDCPESLETETVWADYLRENRQIFSADIGIPRPLKVRGKRVFRLERLPLTPPGGLNLMPGHMAIACVVHEDYFVYPNDHRPGKQLRPGNFREVMFRNARLLGEMSGAGIVQTAPIPLFHNRVQQSRRADQGLYEWFRGGRLDQWLFSCRFPNFGMSGVRDFEHLMSVNGSGRQIYRHIGTQLLSLLLVAGSYFRNRAADCFGFESPGVPVDARHLFDGELLGELVTGIFRNYFAGFTGQGLPSGVTPEVETLVARMIEEMGVDNDMEEILRVADQDRMTDGAFRAHLRGRGVDREAVGAYRKGEREIVLHTGPHLGGFNQRISLPELIGFLETASALCVAYRYLRTGAAPLMARLTGPSAHRSAA
;
A
#
# COMPACT_ATOMS: atom_id res chain seq x y z
N MET A 1 -12.20 -42.80 4.93
CA MET A 1 -13.60 -43.31 4.85
C MET A 1 -13.83 -43.91 3.46
N THR A 2 -14.82 -44.79 3.28
CA THR A 2 -15.24 -45.20 1.92
C THR A 2 -16.00 -44.07 1.23
N GLU A 3 -15.94 -43.97 -0.10
CA GLU A 3 -16.60 -42.92 -0.90
C GLU A 3 -18.10 -42.72 -0.55
N PRO A 4 -18.91 -43.79 -0.33
CA PRO A 4 -20.31 -43.62 0.09
C PRO A 4 -20.47 -42.96 1.46
N LYS A 5 -19.52 -43.19 2.39
CA LYS A 5 -19.55 -42.59 3.74
C LYS A 5 -19.19 -41.11 3.69
N ILE A 6 -18.26 -40.72 2.82
CA ILE A 6 -17.86 -39.32 2.61
C ILE A 6 -19.05 -38.53 2.04
N SER A 7 -19.70 -39.06 1.00
CA SER A 7 -20.88 -38.43 0.40
C SER A 7 -22.07 -38.36 1.37
N ALA A 8 -22.28 -39.37 2.21
CA ALA A 8 -23.34 -39.35 3.22
C ALA A 8 -23.07 -38.27 4.30
N GLU A 9 -21.83 -38.18 4.78
CA GLU A 9 -21.44 -37.20 5.78
C GLU A 9 -21.51 -35.77 5.25
N ARG A 10 -21.04 -35.53 4.02
CA ARG A 10 -21.19 -34.24 3.35
C ARG A 10 -22.66 -33.80 3.27
N ARG A 11 -23.53 -34.68 2.75
CA ARG A 11 -24.97 -34.38 2.61
C ARG A 11 -25.65 -34.11 3.96
N ARG A 12 -25.21 -34.79 5.03
CA ARG A 12 -25.67 -34.52 6.40
C ARG A 12 -25.31 -33.09 6.82
N LEU A 13 -24.05 -32.70 6.66
CA LEU A 13 -23.56 -31.36 7.02
C LEU A 13 -24.26 -30.26 6.18
N GLU A 14 -24.47 -30.49 4.89
CA GLU A 14 -25.20 -29.56 4.02
C GLU A 14 -26.67 -29.40 4.45
N ALA A 15 -27.34 -30.49 4.81
CA ALA A 15 -28.72 -30.44 5.31
C ALA A 15 -28.80 -29.69 6.65
N GLU A 16 -27.82 -29.86 7.55
CA GLU A 16 -27.71 -29.08 8.78
C GLU A 16 -27.54 -27.58 8.48
N LEU A 17 -26.69 -27.24 7.51
CA LEU A 17 -26.48 -25.86 7.06
C LEU A 17 -27.69 -25.29 6.31
N ALA A 18 -28.54 -26.12 5.72
CA ALA A 18 -29.78 -25.68 5.05
C ALA A 18 -30.96 -25.49 6.03
N SER A 19 -30.85 -25.96 7.28
CA SER A 19 -31.95 -25.93 8.25
C SER A 19 -32.32 -24.50 8.70
N ALA A 20 -33.61 -24.23 8.82
CA ALA A 20 -34.12 -22.94 9.33
C ALA A 20 -33.87 -22.72 10.84
N ARG A 21 -33.58 -23.80 11.61
CA ARG A 21 -33.40 -23.75 13.07
C ARG A 21 -31.94 -23.61 13.54
N ARG A 22 -31.06 -23.09 12.67
CA ARG A 22 -29.63 -22.91 12.97
C ARG A 22 -29.37 -22.01 14.18
N ASN A 23 -28.58 -22.50 15.14
CA ASN A 23 -27.92 -21.66 16.15
C ASN A 23 -26.45 -21.43 15.74
N PHE A 24 -25.79 -20.44 16.35
CA PHE A 24 -24.44 -20.03 15.94
C PHE A 24 -23.43 -21.17 16.09
N SER A 25 -23.36 -21.81 17.26
CA SER A 25 -22.37 -22.85 17.55
C SER A 25 -22.53 -24.06 16.63
N GLY A 26 -23.77 -24.51 16.39
CA GLY A 26 -24.05 -25.60 15.46
C GLY A 26 -23.61 -25.25 14.04
N THR A 27 -23.95 -24.06 13.55
CA THR A 27 -23.54 -23.60 12.21
C THR A 27 -22.00 -23.54 12.10
N TYR A 28 -21.33 -23.01 13.13
CA TYR A 28 -19.88 -22.93 13.18
C TYR A 28 -19.21 -24.30 13.15
N MET A 29 -19.72 -25.26 13.92
CA MET A 29 -19.22 -26.63 13.91
C MET A 29 -19.49 -27.32 12.57
N SER A 30 -20.69 -27.19 11.99
CA SER A 30 -21.01 -27.81 10.70
C SER A 30 -20.17 -27.23 9.56
N VAL A 31 -19.92 -25.92 9.53
CA VAL A 31 -18.97 -25.31 8.56
C VAL A 31 -17.55 -25.82 8.80
N GLY A 32 -17.10 -25.91 10.06
CA GLY A 32 -15.77 -26.43 10.40
C GLY A 32 -15.58 -27.88 9.92
N ASN A 33 -16.53 -28.76 10.23
CA ASN A 33 -16.51 -30.16 9.83
C ASN A 33 -16.57 -30.31 8.31
N LEU A 34 -17.39 -29.50 7.62
CA LEU A 34 -17.47 -29.50 6.16
C LEU A 34 -16.15 -29.03 5.53
N CYS A 35 -15.52 -28.01 6.12
CA CYS A 35 -14.20 -27.52 5.70
C CYS A 35 -13.13 -28.60 5.83
N GLU A 36 -13.10 -29.32 6.95
CA GLU A 36 -12.18 -30.45 7.17
C GLU A 36 -12.43 -31.57 6.16
N LEU A 37 -13.69 -31.96 5.96
CA LEU A 37 -14.07 -32.99 4.99
C LEU A 37 -13.62 -32.65 3.57
N ILE A 38 -13.83 -31.41 3.12
CA ILE A 38 -13.41 -30.95 1.78
C ILE A 38 -11.88 -30.82 1.68
N ARG A 39 -11.21 -30.48 2.77
CA ARG A 39 -9.74 -30.43 2.79
C ARG A 39 -9.14 -31.82 2.55
N GLU A 40 -9.70 -32.84 3.21
CA GLU A 40 -9.29 -34.25 3.09
C GLU A 40 -9.77 -34.91 1.80
N HIS A 41 -10.97 -34.56 1.33
CA HIS A 41 -11.64 -35.17 0.18
C HIS A 41 -12.20 -34.11 -0.78
N PRO A 42 -11.35 -33.36 -1.49
CA PRO A 42 -11.79 -32.24 -2.32
C PRO A 42 -12.78 -32.59 -3.43
N ASP A 43 -12.62 -33.74 -4.06
CA ASP A 43 -13.47 -34.19 -5.17
C ASP A 43 -14.91 -34.50 -4.71
N SER A 44 -15.16 -34.50 -3.41
CA SER A 44 -16.50 -34.72 -2.86
C SER A 44 -17.41 -33.50 -2.91
N ALA A 45 -16.87 -32.30 -3.11
CA ALA A 45 -17.64 -31.05 -3.15
C ALA A 45 -18.45 -30.93 -4.45
N ASP A 46 -19.70 -30.47 -4.34
CA ASP A 46 -20.60 -30.25 -5.47
C ASP A 46 -21.34 -28.90 -5.39
N ALA A 47 -22.29 -28.67 -6.30
CA ALA A 47 -23.08 -27.45 -6.36
C ALA A 47 -23.93 -27.22 -5.09
N GLU A 48 -24.38 -28.30 -4.45
CA GLU A 48 -25.10 -28.28 -3.17
C GLU A 48 -24.19 -27.81 -2.04
N THR A 49 -22.92 -28.25 -2.02
CA THR A 49 -21.90 -27.75 -1.09
C THR A 49 -21.72 -26.23 -1.23
N VAL A 50 -21.55 -25.75 -2.46
CA VAL A 50 -21.41 -24.31 -2.76
C VAL A 50 -22.65 -23.55 -2.30
N SER A 51 -23.84 -24.07 -2.61
CA SER A 51 -25.12 -23.46 -2.23
C SER A 51 -25.32 -23.41 -0.71
N ALA A 52 -24.92 -24.45 0.02
CA ALA A 52 -25.01 -24.49 1.47
C ALA A 52 -24.11 -23.43 2.13
N LEU A 53 -22.87 -23.30 1.66
CA LEU A 53 -21.93 -22.28 2.14
C LEU A 53 -22.38 -20.87 1.75
N ALA A 54 -22.89 -20.66 0.53
CA ALA A 54 -23.45 -19.39 0.09
C ALA A 54 -24.60 -18.93 0.99
N ARG A 55 -25.49 -19.83 1.39
CA ARG A 55 -26.58 -19.52 2.35
C ARG A 55 -26.07 -19.12 3.73
N VAL A 56 -24.91 -19.63 4.18
CA VAL A 56 -24.30 -19.19 5.44
C VAL A 56 -23.77 -17.76 5.30
N LEU A 57 -23.17 -17.43 4.15
CA LEU A 57 -22.65 -16.10 3.86
C LEU A 57 -23.76 -15.05 3.59
N ASP A 58 -24.94 -15.48 3.15
CA ASP A 58 -26.08 -14.59 2.96
C ASP A 58 -26.88 -14.35 4.27
N ASP A 59 -26.72 -15.23 5.28
CA ASP A 59 -27.47 -15.15 6.52
C ASP A 59 -26.90 -14.11 7.51
N ARG A 60 -27.59 -12.96 7.62
CA ARG A 60 -27.26 -11.88 8.56
C ARG A 60 -27.62 -12.19 10.01
N LYS A 61 -28.27 -13.32 10.32
CA LYS A 61 -28.70 -13.71 11.68
C LYS A 61 -27.56 -13.69 12.70
N PHE A 62 -26.33 -13.90 12.25
CA PHE A 62 -25.16 -13.95 13.13
C PHE A 62 -24.30 -12.69 13.10
N ALA A 63 -24.61 -11.69 12.26
CA ALA A 63 -23.76 -10.52 12.05
C ALA A 63 -23.45 -9.72 13.33
N SER A 64 -24.35 -9.73 14.33
CA SER A 64 -24.14 -9.06 15.61
C SER A 64 -23.28 -9.84 16.61
N ARG A 65 -22.87 -11.08 16.29
CA ARG A 65 -22.03 -11.91 17.16
C ARG A 65 -20.58 -11.49 17.03
N ARG A 66 -19.88 -11.36 18.16
CA ARG A 66 -18.44 -11.04 18.21
C ARG A 66 -17.55 -12.01 17.41
N GLN A 67 -18.00 -13.24 17.21
CA GLN A 67 -17.28 -14.29 16.48
C GLN A 67 -17.79 -14.51 15.05
N ALA A 68 -18.72 -13.68 14.56
CA ALA A 68 -19.32 -13.83 13.23
C ALA A 68 -18.28 -13.85 12.11
N PHE A 69 -17.29 -12.96 12.19
CA PHE A 69 -16.14 -12.96 11.28
C PHE A 69 -15.51 -14.35 11.07
N PHE A 70 -15.27 -15.12 12.15
CA PHE A 70 -14.61 -16.43 12.02
C PHE A 70 -15.48 -17.46 11.32
N LEU A 71 -16.81 -17.40 11.53
CA LEU A 71 -17.76 -18.25 10.81
C LEU A 71 -17.73 -17.95 9.31
N TYR A 72 -17.91 -16.67 8.96
CA TYR A 72 -17.96 -16.22 7.58
C TYR A 72 -16.63 -16.45 6.86
N ARG A 73 -15.51 -16.21 7.55
CA ARG A 73 -14.18 -16.50 7.04
C ARG A 73 -14.00 -17.98 6.75
N SER A 74 -14.40 -18.87 7.66
CA SER A 74 -14.31 -20.32 7.43
C SER A 74 -15.12 -20.76 6.21
N ALA A 75 -16.34 -20.24 6.04
CA ALA A 75 -17.17 -20.52 4.87
C ALA A 75 -16.55 -19.99 3.56
N ALA A 76 -16.07 -18.75 3.56
CA ALA A 76 -15.43 -18.14 2.39
C ALA A 76 -14.11 -18.83 2.00
N GLU A 77 -13.26 -19.17 2.98
CA GLU A 77 -12.02 -19.93 2.76
C GLU A 77 -12.33 -21.32 2.18
N THR A 78 -13.39 -21.97 2.66
CA THR A 78 -13.85 -23.26 2.11
C THR A 78 -14.27 -23.13 0.65
N LEU A 79 -15.07 -22.11 0.29
CA LEU A 79 -15.43 -21.82 -1.09
C LEU A 79 -14.17 -21.60 -1.96
N THR A 80 -13.19 -20.84 -1.49
CA THR A 80 -11.95 -20.63 -2.25
C THR A 80 -11.10 -21.90 -2.36
N ALA A 81 -11.14 -22.80 -1.37
CA ALA A 81 -10.46 -24.08 -1.45
C ALA A 81 -11.09 -24.99 -2.52
N ILE A 82 -12.43 -24.98 -2.63
CA ILE A 82 -13.15 -25.65 -3.73
C ILE A 82 -12.76 -25.01 -5.06
N LEU A 83 -12.79 -23.68 -5.18
CA LEU A 83 -12.42 -22.93 -6.40
C LEU A 83 -11.00 -23.27 -6.91
N VAL A 84 -10.06 -23.54 -6.00
CA VAL A 84 -8.67 -23.90 -6.35
C VAL A 84 -8.57 -25.31 -6.94
N ARG A 85 -9.46 -26.22 -6.54
CA ARG A 85 -9.40 -27.64 -6.91
C ARG A 85 -10.44 -28.04 -7.96
N ALA A 86 -11.46 -27.22 -8.19
CA ALA A 86 -12.51 -27.50 -9.15
C ALA A 86 -11.99 -27.45 -10.60
N ASP A 87 -12.17 -28.54 -11.33
CA ASP A 87 -11.99 -28.61 -12.78
C ASP A 87 -13.23 -28.08 -13.55
N ASP A 88 -14.39 -28.08 -12.89
CA ASP A 88 -15.65 -27.61 -13.46
C ASP A 88 -15.71 -26.07 -13.53
N GLY A 89 -15.80 -25.54 -14.74
CA GLY A 89 -15.93 -24.11 -15.00
C GLY A 89 -17.22 -23.50 -14.44
N GLU A 90 -18.32 -24.26 -14.37
CA GLU A 90 -19.60 -23.76 -13.86
C GLU A 90 -19.54 -23.53 -12.35
N MET A 91 -19.05 -24.52 -11.60
CA MET A 91 -18.80 -24.39 -10.16
C MET A 91 -17.85 -23.22 -9.84
N ARG A 92 -16.78 -23.03 -10.61
CA ARG A 92 -15.86 -21.89 -10.43
C ARG A 92 -16.57 -20.55 -10.65
N CYS A 93 -17.42 -20.46 -11.69
CA CYS A 93 -18.25 -19.27 -11.93
C CYS A 93 -19.22 -19.01 -10.79
N GLN A 94 -19.88 -20.06 -10.28
CA GLN A 94 -20.83 -19.94 -9.16
C GLN A 94 -20.14 -19.42 -7.89
N ILE A 95 -18.97 -19.96 -7.54
CA ILE A 95 -18.20 -19.51 -6.37
C ILE A 95 -17.76 -18.04 -6.54
N MET A 96 -17.27 -17.68 -7.72
CA MET A 96 -16.86 -16.32 -8.02
C MET A 96 -18.03 -15.33 -7.98
N ALA A 97 -19.23 -15.74 -8.43
CA ALA A 97 -20.44 -14.93 -8.33
C ALA A 97 -20.81 -14.69 -6.86
N VAL A 98 -20.87 -15.75 -6.04
CA VAL A 98 -21.19 -15.64 -4.60
C VAL A 98 -20.23 -14.70 -3.88
N LEU A 99 -18.91 -14.89 -4.05
CA LEU A 99 -17.92 -14.06 -3.36
C LEU A 99 -17.86 -12.64 -3.95
N GLY A 100 -18.06 -12.48 -5.25
CA GLY A 100 -18.14 -11.19 -5.93
C GLY A 100 -19.33 -10.35 -5.46
N ASP A 101 -20.49 -10.96 -5.32
CA ASP A 101 -21.71 -10.30 -4.82
C ASP A 101 -21.51 -9.80 -3.39
N LEU A 102 -20.82 -10.57 -2.54
CA LEU A 102 -20.47 -10.13 -1.18
C LEU A 102 -19.54 -8.93 -1.18
N LEU A 103 -18.57 -8.85 -2.11
CA LEU A 103 -17.69 -7.69 -2.24
C LEU A 103 -18.43 -6.44 -2.75
N ALA A 104 -19.50 -6.60 -3.51
CA ALA A 104 -20.25 -5.51 -4.12
C ALA A 104 -21.37 -4.97 -3.23
N THR A 105 -22.01 -5.83 -2.42
CA THR A 105 -23.30 -5.50 -1.77
C THR A 105 -23.27 -5.50 -0.25
N ARG A 106 -22.16 -5.92 0.36
CA ARG A 106 -22.05 -6.10 1.82
C ARG A 106 -20.95 -5.23 2.41
N ASP A 107 -21.06 -5.01 3.71
CA ASP A 107 -20.13 -4.30 4.57
C ASP A 107 -19.72 -5.15 5.78
N GLY A 108 -18.68 -4.72 6.49
CA GLY A 108 -18.25 -5.33 7.75
C GLY A 108 -17.67 -6.75 7.62
N ASP A 109 -17.97 -7.62 8.59
CA ASP A 109 -17.31 -8.92 8.75
C ASP A 109 -17.48 -9.88 7.55
N LEU A 110 -18.63 -9.83 6.86
CA LEU A 110 -18.92 -10.67 5.69
C LEU A 110 -18.07 -10.26 4.49
N HIS A 111 -18.08 -8.96 4.19
CA HIS A 111 -17.29 -8.37 3.12
C HIS A 111 -15.79 -8.64 3.33
N ARG A 112 -15.31 -8.38 4.55
CA ARG A 112 -13.92 -8.68 4.93
C ARG A 112 -13.57 -10.15 4.78
N ALA A 113 -14.44 -11.06 5.21
CA ALA A 113 -14.22 -12.50 5.07
C ALA A 113 -14.07 -12.93 3.61
N ALA A 114 -14.94 -12.43 2.72
CA ALA A 114 -14.87 -12.70 1.29
C ALA A 114 -13.59 -12.10 0.66
N ALA A 115 -13.25 -10.85 1.02
CA ALA A 115 -12.05 -10.18 0.53
C ALA A 115 -10.76 -10.90 0.96
N GLU A 116 -10.64 -11.27 2.24
CA GLU A 116 -9.48 -12.01 2.76
C GLU A 116 -9.37 -13.41 2.13
N ALA A 117 -10.49 -14.10 1.87
CA ALA A 117 -10.46 -15.41 1.21
C ALA A 117 -10.01 -15.29 -0.25
N LEU A 118 -10.60 -14.39 -1.04
CA LEU A 118 -10.21 -14.16 -2.43
C LEU A 118 -8.77 -13.64 -2.55
N GLY A 119 -8.37 -12.76 -1.63
CA GLY A 119 -7.00 -12.24 -1.53
C GLY A 119 -5.95 -13.32 -1.21
N GLN A 120 -6.36 -14.51 -0.78
CA GLN A 120 -5.44 -15.62 -0.49
C GLN A 120 -5.21 -16.57 -1.68
N LEU A 121 -5.92 -16.39 -2.79
CA LEU A 121 -5.77 -17.23 -3.97
C LEU A 121 -4.33 -17.22 -4.54
N PRO A 122 -3.83 -18.35 -5.08
CA PRO A 122 -2.46 -18.46 -5.58
C PRO A 122 -2.31 -17.75 -6.93
N ALA A 123 -2.10 -16.43 -6.92
CA ALA A 123 -2.04 -15.60 -8.13
C ALA A 123 -0.79 -15.78 -9.03
N GLY A 124 0.01 -16.84 -8.84
CA GLY A 124 1.18 -17.14 -9.68
C GLY A 124 2.21 -16.00 -9.72
N VAL A 125 2.47 -15.35 -8.58
CA VAL A 125 3.46 -14.26 -8.47
C VAL A 125 4.78 -14.82 -7.97
N CYS A 126 5.83 -14.66 -8.78
CA CYS A 126 7.20 -15.06 -8.47
C CYS A 126 8.15 -13.92 -8.81
N GLY A 127 8.80 -13.38 -7.79
CA GLY A 127 9.75 -12.28 -7.91
C GLY A 127 11.14 -12.76 -8.33
N PRO A 128 11.98 -11.85 -8.83
CA PRO A 128 13.32 -12.18 -9.26
C PRO A 128 14.23 -12.53 -8.09
N ARG A 129 15.22 -13.41 -8.34
CA ARG A 129 16.30 -13.64 -7.39
C ARG A 129 17.34 -12.53 -7.51
N MET A 130 17.41 -11.68 -6.49
CA MET A 130 18.40 -10.61 -6.44
C MET A 130 19.72 -11.15 -5.90
N LEU A 131 20.77 -11.13 -6.71
CA LEU A 131 22.14 -11.45 -6.28
C LEU A 131 22.76 -10.18 -5.69
N ARG A 132 23.18 -10.25 -4.43
CA ARG A 132 23.94 -9.19 -3.76
C ARG A 132 25.40 -9.60 -3.70
N GLU A 133 26.29 -8.67 -4.04
CA GLU A 133 27.71 -8.87 -3.77
C GLU A 133 28.00 -8.48 -2.32
N PRO A 134 28.94 -9.13 -1.63
CA PRO A 134 29.42 -8.64 -0.34
C PRO A 134 30.02 -7.24 -0.52
N VAL A 135 29.68 -6.33 0.39
CA VAL A 135 30.31 -4.99 0.47
C VAL A 135 31.75 -5.17 0.97
N GLY A 136 32.65 -5.44 0.04
CA GLY A 136 34.10 -5.53 0.30
C GLY A 136 34.73 -4.15 0.56
N THR A 137 36.04 -4.04 0.36
CA THR A 137 36.73 -2.74 0.48
C THR A 137 36.16 -1.73 -0.52
N LEU A 138 35.59 -0.65 0.02
CA LEU A 138 34.98 0.40 -0.79
C LEU A 138 36.05 1.33 -1.40
N PRO A 139 35.97 1.64 -2.69
CA PRO A 139 36.87 2.60 -3.30
C PRO A 139 36.62 4.01 -2.76
N ARG A 140 37.70 4.79 -2.64
CA ARG A 140 37.66 6.22 -2.30
C ARG A 140 37.82 7.04 -3.57
N ILE A 141 37.06 8.11 -3.70
CA ILE A 141 37.09 8.99 -4.86
C ILE A 141 36.80 10.44 -4.46
N GLY A 142 37.52 11.38 -5.08
CA GLY A 142 37.24 12.81 -4.98
C GLY A 142 36.11 13.23 -5.93
N TRP A 143 35.40 14.31 -5.59
CA TRP A 143 34.26 14.82 -6.38
C TRP A 143 34.62 15.04 -7.86
N ASP A 144 35.71 15.75 -8.15
CA ASP A 144 36.11 16.03 -9.55
C ASP A 144 36.54 14.77 -10.30
N ALA A 145 37.10 13.78 -9.59
CA ALA A 145 37.46 12.49 -10.19
C ALA A 145 36.20 11.66 -10.52
N LEU A 146 35.15 11.75 -9.69
CA LEU A 146 33.85 11.14 -9.99
C LEU A 146 33.24 11.76 -11.25
N LEU A 147 33.24 13.09 -11.36
CA LEU A 147 32.71 13.80 -12.53
C LEU A 147 33.47 13.45 -13.81
N ARG A 148 34.81 13.50 -13.78
CA ARG A 148 35.65 13.12 -14.93
C ARG A 148 35.48 11.65 -15.30
N GLY A 149 35.43 10.75 -14.31
CA GLY A 149 35.25 9.32 -14.54
C GLY A 149 33.88 8.95 -15.13
N ALA A 150 32.87 9.82 -14.95
CA ALA A 150 31.53 9.64 -15.48
C ALA A 150 31.24 10.48 -16.73
N ASP A 151 32.22 11.24 -17.22
CA ASP A 151 32.08 12.21 -18.32
C ASP A 151 30.93 13.22 -18.09
N ILE A 152 30.88 13.79 -16.88
CA ILE A 152 29.82 14.72 -16.46
C ILE A 152 30.39 16.13 -16.31
N THR A 153 29.81 17.08 -17.04
CA THR A 153 29.98 18.51 -16.83
C THR A 153 28.74 19.09 -16.15
N LEU A 154 28.92 19.85 -15.07
CA LEU A 154 27.81 20.43 -14.31
C LEU A 154 27.48 21.84 -14.80
N SER A 155 26.20 22.22 -14.78
CA SER A 155 25.74 23.55 -15.18
C SER A 155 25.73 24.55 -14.01
N GLY A 156 26.14 24.12 -12.81
CA GLY A 156 26.13 24.91 -11.58
C GLY A 156 26.53 24.09 -10.36
N PRO A 157 26.63 24.72 -9.18
CA PRO A 157 27.02 24.04 -7.95
C PRO A 157 25.97 23.01 -7.50
N PRO A 158 26.37 21.92 -6.83
CA PRO A 158 25.43 20.96 -6.26
C PRO A 158 24.62 21.59 -5.12
N THR A 159 23.42 21.06 -4.86
CA THR A 159 22.58 21.43 -3.71
C THR A 159 22.15 20.19 -2.94
N PHE A 160 21.84 20.33 -1.64
CA PHE A 160 21.29 19.24 -0.86
C PHE A 160 19.78 19.14 -1.03
N LYS A 161 19.28 17.92 -1.28
CA LYS A 161 17.87 17.54 -1.12
C LYS A 161 17.79 16.32 -0.22
N GLY A 162 17.41 16.53 1.04
CA GLY A 162 17.49 15.50 2.07
C GLY A 162 18.95 15.07 2.31
N ARG A 163 19.24 13.77 2.15
CA ARG A 163 20.60 13.21 2.25
C ARG A 163 21.35 13.11 0.92
N SER A 164 20.80 13.67 -0.15
CA SER A 164 21.38 13.59 -1.50
C SER A 164 21.93 14.92 -1.97
N LEU A 165 23.12 14.89 -2.55
CA LEU A 165 23.69 15.98 -3.34
C LEU A 165 23.16 15.89 -4.76
N ILE A 166 22.51 16.95 -5.25
CA ILE A 166 21.91 17.03 -6.58
C ILE A 166 22.63 18.11 -7.40
N ALA A 167 23.09 17.77 -8.59
CA ALA A 167 23.71 18.71 -9.52
C ALA A 167 23.15 18.54 -10.93
N LYS A 168 22.86 19.66 -11.60
CA LYS A 168 22.38 19.67 -12.98
C LYS A 168 23.53 19.40 -13.95
N ILE A 169 23.29 18.56 -14.95
CA ILE A 169 24.24 18.25 -16.01
C ILE A 169 24.07 19.26 -17.15
N SER A 170 25.16 19.81 -17.67
CA SER A 170 25.14 20.81 -18.74
C SER A 170 24.58 20.24 -20.03
N GLY A 171 23.70 20.99 -20.68
CA GLY A 171 23.21 20.70 -22.04
C GLY A 171 22.13 19.61 -22.14
N CYS A 172 21.62 19.07 -21.02
CA CYS A 172 20.55 18.06 -21.04
C CYS A 172 19.66 18.12 -19.78
N PRO A 173 18.47 17.50 -19.79
CA PRO A 173 17.55 17.52 -18.64
C PRO A 173 17.92 16.44 -17.58
N LEU A 174 19.19 16.05 -17.51
CA LEU A 174 19.68 15.05 -16.57
C LEU A 174 20.33 15.71 -15.36
N VAL A 175 20.26 15.01 -14.24
CA VAL A 175 20.88 15.43 -12.98
C VAL A 175 21.70 14.29 -12.39
N LEU A 176 22.85 14.64 -11.84
CA LEU A 176 23.64 13.77 -11.00
C LEU A 176 23.08 13.83 -9.57
N ALA A 177 22.69 12.68 -9.04
CA ALA A 177 22.25 12.51 -7.67
C ALA A 177 23.26 11.63 -6.92
N VAL A 178 23.90 12.16 -5.88
CA VAL A 178 24.80 11.41 -5.00
C VAL A 178 24.15 11.28 -3.63
N LYS A 179 23.65 10.09 -3.32
CA LYS A 179 22.92 9.78 -2.08
C LYS A 179 23.93 9.32 -1.02
N LEU A 180 23.97 10.01 0.11
CA LEU A 180 24.92 9.75 1.20
C LEU A 180 24.27 8.89 2.29
N ALA A 181 25.04 7.99 2.90
CA ALA A 181 24.63 7.26 4.09
C ALA A 181 24.48 8.20 5.29
N ARG A 182 23.41 8.02 6.06
CA ARG A 182 23.18 8.60 7.38
C ARG A 182 23.81 7.75 8.46
N ASP A 183 24.01 8.36 9.61
CA ASP A 183 24.39 7.62 10.81
C ASP A 183 23.33 6.56 11.15
N GLY A 184 23.77 5.33 11.39
CA GLY A 184 22.89 4.17 11.59
C GLY A 184 22.35 3.49 10.32
N ASP A 185 22.63 3.99 9.11
CA ASP A 185 22.27 3.27 7.88
C ASP A 185 23.10 1.98 7.72
N CYS A 186 22.48 0.98 7.10
CA CYS A 186 23.13 -0.26 6.69
C CYS A 186 23.78 -0.06 5.30
N PRO A 187 25.09 -0.26 5.11
CA PRO A 187 25.76 -0.14 3.79
C PRO A 187 25.06 -0.89 2.65
N GLU A 188 24.46 -2.04 2.97
CA GLU A 188 23.73 -2.93 2.09
C GLU A 188 22.43 -2.31 1.54
N SER A 189 21.83 -1.32 2.23
CA SER A 189 20.63 -0.64 1.73
C SER A 189 20.94 0.26 0.53
N LEU A 190 22.06 0.98 0.57
CA LEU A 190 22.54 1.79 -0.55
C LEU A 190 22.86 0.91 -1.77
N GLU A 191 23.50 -0.24 -1.55
CA GLU A 191 23.75 -1.17 -2.65
C GLU A 191 22.43 -1.69 -3.25
N THR A 192 21.46 -2.05 -2.40
CA THR A 192 20.16 -2.59 -2.81
C THR A 192 19.45 -1.68 -3.82
N GLU A 193 19.46 -0.36 -3.60
CA GLU A 193 18.88 0.62 -4.52
C GLU A 193 19.48 0.53 -5.94
N THR A 194 20.81 0.44 -6.01
CA THR A 194 21.53 0.37 -7.30
C THR A 194 21.40 -0.98 -7.99
N VAL A 195 21.32 -2.09 -7.25
CA VAL A 195 21.08 -3.41 -7.83
C VAL A 195 19.68 -3.49 -8.44
N TRP A 196 18.66 -2.96 -7.76
CA TRP A 196 17.32 -2.85 -8.33
C TRP A 196 17.28 -1.96 -9.57
N ALA A 197 18.00 -0.83 -9.55
CA ALA A 197 18.06 0.05 -10.71
C ALA A 197 18.68 -0.65 -11.92
N ASP A 198 19.80 -1.36 -11.76
CA ASP A 198 20.40 -2.16 -12.84
C ASP A 198 19.42 -3.23 -13.33
N TYR A 199 18.82 -4.02 -12.44
CA TYR A 199 17.88 -5.08 -12.79
C TYR A 199 16.68 -4.55 -13.60
N LEU A 200 16.05 -3.47 -13.16
CA LEU A 200 14.89 -2.90 -13.84
C LEU A 200 15.27 -2.27 -15.19
N ARG A 201 16.49 -1.77 -15.35
CA ARG A 201 16.99 -1.29 -16.66
C ARG A 201 17.19 -2.42 -17.65
N GLU A 202 17.71 -3.55 -17.19
CA GLU A 202 17.89 -4.77 -17.99
C GLU A 202 16.54 -5.43 -18.30
N ASN A 203 15.54 -5.26 -17.43
CA ASN A 203 14.21 -5.85 -17.54
C ASN A 203 13.11 -4.83 -17.84
N ARG A 204 13.40 -3.84 -18.69
CA ARG A 204 12.46 -2.75 -19.04
C ARG A 204 11.16 -3.25 -19.66
N GLN A 205 11.16 -4.44 -20.27
CA GLN A 205 9.97 -5.09 -20.85
C GLN A 205 8.87 -5.41 -19.83
N ILE A 206 9.15 -5.32 -18.52
CA ILE A 206 8.12 -5.42 -17.47
C ILE A 206 7.09 -4.29 -17.62
N PHE A 207 7.53 -3.12 -18.09
CA PHE A 207 6.73 -1.91 -18.10
C PHE A 207 6.10 -1.67 -19.46
N SER A 208 4.81 -1.33 -19.48
CA SER A 208 4.13 -0.93 -20.72
C SER A 208 4.20 0.58 -21.00
N ALA A 209 4.70 1.36 -20.06
CA ALA A 209 4.92 2.80 -20.17
C ALA A 209 6.37 3.15 -19.84
N ASP A 210 6.83 4.31 -20.31
CA ASP A 210 8.18 4.78 -19.99
C ASP A 210 8.31 5.09 -18.49
N ILE A 211 9.48 4.74 -17.95
CA ILE A 211 9.84 4.91 -16.55
C ILE A 211 11.27 5.44 -16.45
N GLY A 212 11.43 6.54 -15.72
CA GLY A 212 12.70 7.18 -15.42
C GLY A 212 13.50 6.38 -14.39
N ILE A 213 14.00 5.22 -14.80
CA ILE A 213 14.84 4.37 -13.95
C ILE A 213 16.24 4.99 -13.80
N PRO A 214 16.71 5.25 -12.57
CA PRO A 214 18.05 5.77 -12.34
C PRO A 214 19.15 4.95 -13.00
N ARG A 215 20.18 5.61 -13.53
CA ARG A 215 21.37 4.96 -14.06
C ARG A 215 22.48 5.01 -13.00
N PRO A 216 22.79 3.90 -12.31
CA PRO A 216 23.88 3.89 -11.34
C PRO A 216 25.23 4.17 -12.00
N LEU A 217 26.09 4.89 -11.30
CA LEU A 217 27.49 5.08 -11.65
C LEU A 217 28.35 4.10 -10.85
N LYS A 218 29.38 3.55 -11.49
CA LYS A 218 30.33 2.63 -10.85
C LYS A 218 31.68 3.30 -10.72
N VAL A 219 32.30 3.18 -9.55
CA VAL A 219 33.67 3.61 -9.27
C VAL A 219 34.53 2.36 -9.13
N ARG A 220 35.52 2.19 -10.02
CA ARG A 220 36.36 0.97 -10.06
C ARG A 220 35.53 -0.33 -10.03
N GLY A 221 34.44 -0.35 -10.80
CA GLY A 221 33.52 -1.49 -10.89
C GLY A 221 32.52 -1.63 -9.73
N LYS A 222 32.63 -0.83 -8.65
CA LYS A 222 31.75 -0.90 -7.47
C LYS A 222 30.68 0.20 -7.49
N ARG A 223 29.46 -0.15 -7.05
CA ARG A 223 28.29 0.77 -7.01
C ARG A 223 28.32 1.70 -5.79
N VAL A 224 28.79 1.17 -4.67
CA VAL A 224 29.00 1.91 -3.42
C VAL A 224 30.46 2.34 -3.33
N PHE A 225 30.71 3.56 -2.87
CA PHE A 225 32.04 4.13 -2.71
C PHE A 225 32.06 5.15 -1.56
N ARG A 226 33.24 5.69 -1.23
CA ARG A 226 33.42 6.75 -0.25
C ARG A 226 33.88 8.04 -0.91
N LEU A 227 33.20 9.14 -0.63
CA LEU A 227 33.67 10.47 -1.03
C LEU A 227 34.77 10.95 -0.08
N GLU A 228 35.92 11.31 -0.65
CA GLU A 228 37.06 11.82 0.13
C GLU A 228 36.72 13.13 0.84
N ARG A 229 36.06 14.04 0.12
CA ARG A 229 35.57 15.33 0.62
C ARG A 229 34.23 15.64 -0.04
N LEU A 230 33.31 16.23 0.72
CA LEU A 230 32.04 16.71 0.18
C LEU A 230 32.26 18.04 -0.55
N PRO A 231 31.58 18.28 -1.69
CA PRO A 231 31.68 19.54 -2.43
C PRO A 231 30.94 20.70 -1.75
N LEU A 232 30.10 20.41 -0.75
CA LEU A 232 29.30 21.38 -0.02
C LEU A 232 29.16 20.93 1.45
N THR A 233 29.17 21.89 2.37
CA THR A 233 28.91 21.62 3.79
C THR A 233 27.47 21.12 3.98
N PRO A 234 27.25 19.99 4.66
CA PRO A 234 25.91 19.50 4.97
C PRO A 234 25.08 20.54 5.75
N PRO A 235 23.77 20.66 5.48
CA PRO A 235 22.89 21.50 6.27
C PRO A 235 22.85 21.02 7.73
N GLY A 236 22.67 21.96 8.66
CA GLY A 236 22.61 21.67 10.09
C GLY A 236 21.54 20.61 10.43
N GLY A 237 21.91 19.64 11.27
CA GLY A 237 21.03 18.53 11.67
C GLY A 237 21.04 17.31 10.74
N LEU A 238 21.78 17.34 9.62
CA LEU A 238 22.00 16.16 8.79
C LEU A 238 23.17 15.32 9.34
N ASN A 239 22.83 14.25 10.07
CA ASN A 239 23.81 13.31 10.61
C ASN A 239 24.23 12.29 9.54
N LEU A 240 25.38 12.52 8.92
CA LEU A 240 25.96 11.62 7.91
C LEU A 240 26.90 10.59 8.56
N MET A 241 26.98 9.40 7.97
CA MET A 241 27.92 8.38 8.39
C MET A 241 29.37 8.86 8.20
N PRO A 242 30.27 8.63 9.17
CA PRO A 242 31.70 8.90 9.02
C PRO A 242 32.28 8.24 7.76
N GLY A 243 33.05 9.00 6.99
CA GLY A 243 33.68 8.52 5.75
C GLY A 243 32.82 8.64 4.49
N HIS A 244 31.66 9.29 4.57
CA HIS A 244 30.83 9.72 3.42
C HIS A 244 30.57 8.60 2.41
N MET A 245 30.08 7.46 2.90
CA MET A 245 29.63 6.39 2.02
C MET A 245 28.48 6.88 1.13
N ALA A 246 28.54 6.53 -0.15
CA ALA A 246 27.59 7.04 -1.14
C ALA A 246 27.35 6.05 -2.28
N ILE A 247 26.22 6.28 -2.96
CA ILE A 247 25.97 5.85 -4.34
C ILE A 247 25.77 7.09 -5.21
N ALA A 248 26.05 6.97 -6.50
CA ALA A 248 25.75 8.02 -7.48
C ALA A 248 24.90 7.46 -8.61
N CYS A 249 23.88 8.23 -8.99
CA CYS A 249 22.99 7.90 -10.09
C CYS A 249 22.78 9.11 -10.99
N VAL A 250 22.60 8.87 -12.29
CA VAL A 250 22.10 9.86 -13.23
C VAL A 250 20.61 9.62 -13.46
N VAL A 251 19.80 10.65 -13.28
CA VAL A 251 18.33 10.61 -13.42
C VAL A 251 17.84 11.79 -14.25
N HIS A 252 16.63 11.70 -14.81
CA HIS A 252 15.95 12.87 -15.38
C HIS A 252 15.54 13.84 -14.26
N GLU A 253 15.48 15.14 -14.53
CA GLU A 253 15.13 16.13 -13.50
C GLU A 253 13.72 15.91 -12.91
N ASP A 254 12.80 15.34 -13.70
CA ASP A 254 11.46 14.95 -13.27
C ASP A 254 11.44 13.91 -12.14
N TYR A 255 12.56 13.21 -11.91
CA TYR A 255 12.71 12.31 -10.77
C TYR A 255 12.50 13.03 -9.43
N PHE A 256 12.68 14.35 -9.40
CA PHE A 256 12.54 15.17 -8.20
C PHE A 256 11.22 15.95 -8.12
N VAL A 257 10.28 15.72 -9.04
CA VAL A 257 8.94 16.33 -9.06
C VAL A 257 7.95 15.40 -8.36
N TYR A 258 7.31 15.91 -7.30
CA TYR A 258 6.27 15.19 -6.56
C TYR A 258 4.90 15.48 -7.18
N PRO A 259 3.99 14.49 -7.28
CA PRO A 259 2.69 14.70 -7.92
C PRO A 259 1.82 15.68 -7.11
N ASN A 260 1.93 15.64 -5.79
CA ASN A 260 1.21 16.47 -4.83
C ASN A 260 2.10 17.58 -4.22
N ASP A 261 3.06 18.13 -4.97
CA ASP A 261 4.01 19.11 -4.42
C ASP A 261 3.30 20.27 -3.70
N HIS A 262 3.67 20.51 -2.45
CA HIS A 262 3.06 21.52 -1.57
C HIS A 262 3.69 22.90 -1.72
N ARG A 263 4.80 23.01 -2.49
CA ARG A 263 5.51 24.27 -2.65
C ARG A 263 4.78 25.18 -3.64
N PRO A 264 4.70 26.49 -3.37
CA PRO A 264 4.06 27.44 -4.28
C PRO A 264 4.60 27.33 -5.72
N GLY A 265 3.69 27.25 -6.70
CA GLY A 265 4.02 27.16 -8.12
C GLY A 265 4.64 25.84 -8.59
N LYS A 266 4.73 24.81 -7.72
CA LYS A 266 5.25 23.47 -8.08
C LYS A 266 4.15 22.41 -8.25
N GLN A 267 2.93 22.72 -7.87
CA GLN A 267 1.80 21.82 -8.01
C GLN A 267 1.48 21.56 -9.49
N LEU A 268 1.18 20.31 -9.81
CA LEU A 268 0.79 19.92 -11.17
C LEU A 268 -0.62 20.41 -11.49
N ARG A 269 -0.87 20.72 -12.77
CA ARG A 269 -2.23 20.96 -13.25
C ARG A 269 -3.04 19.65 -13.16
N PRO A 270 -4.38 19.71 -12.99
CA PRO A 270 -5.24 18.53 -12.84
C PRO A 270 -5.00 17.42 -13.87
N GLY A 271 -4.91 17.76 -15.16
CA GLY A 271 -4.66 16.77 -16.22
C GLY A 271 -3.32 16.05 -16.09
N ASN A 272 -2.25 16.78 -15.74
CA ASN A 272 -0.92 16.20 -15.53
C ASN A 272 -0.88 15.37 -14.24
N PHE A 273 -1.53 15.85 -13.17
CA PHE A 273 -1.66 15.09 -11.94
C PHE A 273 -2.36 13.75 -12.18
N ARG A 274 -3.49 13.77 -12.91
CA ARG A 274 -4.24 12.58 -13.29
C ARG A 274 -3.39 11.59 -14.07
N GLU A 275 -2.68 12.04 -15.11
CA GLU A 275 -1.78 11.20 -15.89
C GLU A 275 -0.71 10.54 -15.01
N VAL A 276 -0.03 11.33 -14.17
CA VAL A 276 1.03 10.84 -13.29
C VAL A 276 0.49 9.81 -12.31
N MET A 277 -0.67 10.04 -11.70
CA MET A 277 -1.29 9.09 -10.76
C MET A 277 -1.67 7.78 -11.46
N PHE A 278 -2.28 7.84 -12.66
CA PHE A 278 -2.69 6.65 -13.41
C PHE A 278 -1.50 5.84 -13.91
N ARG A 279 -0.49 6.51 -14.46
CA ARG A 279 0.74 5.84 -14.91
C ARG A 279 1.45 5.17 -13.74
N ASN A 280 1.60 5.85 -12.60
CA ASN A 280 2.24 5.24 -11.43
C ASN A 280 1.44 4.08 -10.85
N ALA A 281 0.11 4.17 -10.82
CA ALA A 281 -0.75 3.06 -10.42
C ALA A 281 -0.52 1.84 -11.31
N ARG A 282 -0.45 2.03 -12.63
CA ARG A 282 -0.15 0.97 -13.60
C ARG A 282 1.24 0.37 -13.38
N LEU A 283 2.27 1.19 -13.27
CA LEU A 283 3.66 0.74 -13.05
C LEU A 283 3.78 -0.08 -11.75
N LEU A 284 3.14 0.35 -10.66
CA LEU A 284 3.13 -0.39 -9.40
C LEU A 284 2.41 -1.74 -9.53
N GLY A 285 1.31 -1.77 -10.30
CA GLY A 285 0.61 -3.00 -10.65
C GLY A 285 1.50 -3.97 -11.44
N GLU A 286 2.16 -3.48 -12.51
CA GLU A 286 3.06 -4.26 -13.36
C GLU A 286 4.23 -4.85 -12.56
N MET A 287 4.87 -4.04 -11.72
CA MET A 287 5.93 -4.50 -10.81
C MET A 287 5.41 -5.60 -9.88
N SER A 288 4.27 -5.37 -9.22
CA SER A 288 3.69 -6.33 -8.27
C SER A 288 3.28 -7.62 -8.97
N GLY A 289 2.79 -7.54 -10.20
CA GLY A 289 2.49 -8.69 -11.05
C GLY A 289 3.73 -9.47 -11.50
N ALA A 290 4.90 -8.81 -11.55
CA ALA A 290 6.21 -9.42 -11.75
C ALA A 290 6.89 -9.87 -10.44
N GLY A 291 6.18 -9.79 -9.31
CA GLY A 291 6.71 -10.16 -7.99
C GLY A 291 7.70 -9.16 -7.40
N ILE A 292 7.67 -7.91 -7.87
CA ILE A 292 8.49 -6.80 -7.36
C ILE A 292 7.56 -5.80 -6.67
N VAL A 293 7.67 -5.66 -5.35
CA VAL A 293 6.76 -4.81 -4.57
C VAL A 293 7.51 -3.59 -4.07
N GLN A 294 6.97 -2.40 -4.34
CA GLN A 294 7.32 -1.18 -3.60
C GLN A 294 6.63 -1.20 -2.24
N THR A 295 7.41 -1.35 -1.18
CA THR A 295 6.93 -1.57 0.19
C THR A 295 6.64 -0.29 0.96
N ALA A 296 7.21 0.84 0.52
CA ALA A 296 6.97 2.14 1.12
C ALA A 296 6.71 3.21 0.05
N PRO A 297 5.59 3.17 -0.70
CA PRO A 297 5.26 4.22 -1.65
C PRO A 297 5.08 5.58 -0.96
N ILE A 298 4.55 5.59 0.27
CA ILE A 298 4.68 6.67 1.24
C ILE A 298 4.98 6.07 2.63
N PRO A 299 5.64 6.81 3.55
CA PRO A 299 5.91 6.32 4.89
C PRO A 299 4.66 6.36 5.78
N LEU A 300 3.97 5.23 5.95
CA LEU A 300 2.73 5.11 6.73
C LEU A 300 2.98 4.56 8.15
N PHE A 301 2.36 5.16 9.16
CA PHE A 301 2.51 4.75 10.56
C PHE A 301 1.18 4.71 11.32
N HIS A 302 1.08 3.82 12.32
CA HIS A 302 0.02 3.83 13.33
C HIS A 302 0.30 4.83 14.46
N ASN A 303 1.57 4.99 14.81
CA ASN A 303 2.06 5.92 15.83
C ASN A 303 3.58 6.09 15.65
N ARG A 304 4.03 7.32 15.40
CA ARG A 304 5.46 7.62 15.18
C ARG A 304 6.29 7.64 16.48
N VAL A 305 5.66 7.81 17.64
CA VAL A 305 6.33 7.93 18.95
C VAL A 305 6.60 6.56 19.60
N GLN A 306 5.85 5.53 19.25
CA GLN A 306 5.95 4.19 19.84
C GLN A 306 6.63 3.14 18.95
N GLN A 307 7.36 3.56 17.91
CA GLN A 307 8.00 2.67 16.93
C GLN A 307 8.86 1.58 17.59
N SER A 308 9.61 1.91 18.64
CA SER A 308 10.50 0.96 19.33
C SER A 308 9.81 -0.07 20.23
N ARG A 309 8.50 0.03 20.47
CA ARG A 309 7.74 -0.88 21.35
C ARG A 309 6.93 -1.95 20.63
N ARG A 310 6.71 -1.81 19.33
CA ARG A 310 5.77 -2.66 18.60
C ARG A 310 6.52 -3.59 17.63
N ALA A 311 6.01 -4.81 17.48
CA ALA A 311 6.55 -5.80 16.56
C ALA A 311 6.53 -5.33 15.09
N ASP A 312 5.61 -4.40 14.76
CA ASP A 312 5.46 -3.77 13.43
C ASP A 312 6.35 -2.52 13.25
N GLN A 313 7.18 -2.18 14.25
CA GLN A 313 7.97 -0.95 14.29
C GLN A 313 7.14 0.34 14.11
N GLY A 314 5.83 0.29 14.39
CA GLY A 314 4.89 1.39 14.21
C GLY A 314 4.37 1.57 12.78
N LEU A 315 4.72 0.69 11.83
CA LEU A 315 4.22 0.74 10.45
C LEU A 315 2.71 0.51 10.39
N TYR A 316 2.03 1.20 9.46
CA TYR A 316 0.59 1.07 9.31
C TYR A 316 0.19 -0.23 8.59
N GLU A 317 -0.63 -1.05 9.24
CA GLU A 317 -1.25 -2.24 8.66
C GLU A 317 -2.73 -1.99 8.36
N TRP A 318 -3.03 -1.63 7.10
CA TRP A 318 -4.37 -1.19 6.68
C TRP A 318 -5.49 -2.19 6.98
N PHE A 319 -5.23 -3.50 6.89
CA PHE A 319 -6.21 -4.55 7.18
C PHE A 319 -6.61 -4.63 8.67
N ARG A 320 -6.00 -3.83 9.54
CA ARG A 320 -6.43 -3.66 10.94
C ARG A 320 -7.40 -2.49 11.14
N GLY A 321 -7.47 -1.55 10.20
CA GLY A 321 -8.38 -0.39 10.28
C GLY A 321 -8.16 0.51 11.49
N GLY A 322 -6.93 0.58 12.02
CA GLY A 322 -6.59 1.47 13.13
C GLY A 322 -6.36 2.91 12.66
N ARG A 323 -6.20 3.84 13.60
CA ARG A 323 -5.79 5.23 13.32
C ARG A 323 -4.58 5.29 12.38
N LEU A 324 -4.68 6.14 11.35
CA LEU A 324 -3.55 6.51 10.49
C LEU A 324 -2.93 7.82 10.97
N ASP A 325 -1.64 7.78 11.29
CA ASP A 325 -0.94 8.89 11.93
C ASP A 325 -0.44 9.90 10.90
N GLN A 326 -0.78 11.19 11.08
CA GLN A 326 -0.22 12.30 10.29
C GLN A 326 -0.31 12.05 8.78
N TRP A 327 -1.52 11.72 8.30
CA TRP A 327 -1.72 11.21 6.94
C TRP A 327 -1.23 12.21 5.89
N LEU A 328 -1.50 13.51 6.08
CA LEU A 328 -1.12 14.58 5.16
C LEU A 328 0.40 14.73 5.08
N PHE A 329 1.08 14.70 6.22
CA PHE A 329 2.54 14.80 6.28
C PHE A 329 3.25 13.56 5.73
N SER A 330 2.65 12.39 5.90
CA SER A 330 3.12 11.14 5.31
C SER A 330 3.14 11.20 3.77
N CYS A 331 2.27 12.02 3.16
CA CYS A 331 2.21 12.21 1.72
C CYS A 331 3.23 13.21 1.16
N ARG A 332 4.07 13.89 1.97
CA ARG A 332 4.93 14.99 1.46
C ARG A 332 5.97 14.56 0.42
N PHE A 333 6.47 13.34 0.53
CA PHE A 333 7.58 12.84 -0.28
C PHE A 333 7.29 11.42 -0.78
N PRO A 334 6.31 11.22 -1.67
CA PRO A 334 6.01 9.91 -2.19
C PRO A 334 7.17 9.34 -2.99
N ASN A 335 7.37 8.03 -2.88
CA ASN A 335 8.34 7.25 -3.64
C ASN A 335 7.81 6.91 -5.06
N PHE A 336 7.05 7.83 -5.64
CA PHE A 336 6.59 7.84 -7.03
C PHE A 336 6.29 9.28 -7.46
N GLY A 337 6.45 9.60 -8.75
CA GLY A 337 6.19 10.96 -9.26
C GLY A 337 6.25 11.07 -10.77
N MET A 338 6.66 12.25 -11.27
CA MET A 338 6.62 12.59 -12.69
C MET A 338 7.48 11.65 -13.55
N SER A 339 8.52 11.02 -13.02
CA SER A 339 9.32 10.03 -13.76
C SER A 339 8.87 8.58 -13.56
N GLY A 340 7.84 8.31 -12.76
CA GLY A 340 7.45 6.95 -12.35
C GLY A 340 7.82 6.62 -10.90
N VAL A 341 7.96 5.32 -10.60
CA VAL A 341 8.33 4.80 -9.27
C VAL A 341 9.76 5.23 -8.91
N ARG A 342 10.01 5.46 -7.62
CA ARG A 342 11.27 5.98 -7.06
C ARG A 342 11.71 5.20 -5.82
N ASP A 343 12.91 5.54 -5.35
CA ASP A 343 13.50 5.09 -4.09
C ASP A 343 13.55 3.56 -3.97
N PHE A 344 14.44 2.98 -4.79
CA PHE A 344 14.44 1.55 -5.03
C PHE A 344 15.00 0.72 -3.86
N GLU A 345 15.51 1.38 -2.81
CA GLU A 345 15.88 0.70 -1.55
C GLU A 345 14.66 0.04 -0.88
N HIS A 346 13.45 0.51 -1.19
CA HIS A 346 12.18 -0.03 -0.67
C HIS A 346 11.51 -1.07 -1.59
N LEU A 347 12.22 -1.56 -2.62
CA LEU A 347 11.74 -2.67 -3.43
C LEU A 347 12.07 -4.02 -2.80
N MET A 348 11.09 -4.93 -2.86
CA MET A 348 11.19 -6.29 -2.36
C MET A 348 10.81 -7.27 -3.46
N SER A 349 11.56 -8.37 -3.56
CA SER A 349 11.16 -9.54 -4.34
C SER A 349 10.23 -10.41 -3.49
N VAL A 350 9.05 -10.73 -4.02
CA VAL A 350 8.04 -11.53 -3.32
C VAL A 350 7.80 -12.84 -4.07
N ASN A 351 7.85 -13.95 -3.34
CA ASN A 351 7.55 -15.28 -3.85
C ASN A 351 6.35 -15.87 -3.10
N GLY A 352 5.25 -16.10 -3.81
CA GLY A 352 4.33 -17.20 -3.48
C GLY A 352 3.53 -17.16 -2.16
N SER A 353 2.89 -16.06 -1.78
CA SER A 353 1.65 -16.18 -0.99
C SER A 353 0.62 -15.13 -1.39
N GLY A 354 -0.61 -15.56 -1.71
CA GLY A 354 -1.71 -14.66 -2.08
C GLY A 354 -1.92 -13.58 -1.02
N ARG A 355 -1.91 -14.00 0.26
CA ARG A 355 -2.06 -13.11 1.42
C ARG A 355 -1.06 -11.96 1.46
N GLN A 356 0.21 -12.24 1.18
CA GLN A 356 1.25 -11.21 1.21
C GLN A 356 1.03 -10.21 0.07
N ILE A 357 0.74 -10.71 -1.13
CA ILE A 357 0.46 -9.86 -2.30
C ILE A 357 -0.79 -9.01 -2.07
N TYR A 358 -1.89 -9.59 -1.58
CA TYR A 358 -3.11 -8.88 -1.19
C TYR A 358 -2.82 -7.69 -0.26
N ARG A 359 -2.01 -7.91 0.78
CA ARG A 359 -1.61 -6.85 1.72
C ARG A 359 -0.77 -5.76 1.05
N HIS A 360 0.17 -6.13 0.20
CA HIS A 360 1.02 -5.15 -0.49
C HIS A 360 0.25 -4.33 -1.52
N ILE A 361 -0.68 -4.94 -2.26
CA ILE A 361 -1.59 -4.24 -3.17
C ILE A 361 -2.37 -3.17 -2.40
N GLY A 362 -3.00 -3.55 -1.28
CA GLY A 362 -3.74 -2.61 -0.44
C GLY A 362 -2.87 -1.46 0.09
N THR A 363 -1.63 -1.73 0.50
CA THR A 363 -0.69 -0.67 0.92
C THR A 363 -0.37 0.31 -0.22
N GLN A 364 -0.16 -0.21 -1.43
CA GLN A 364 0.14 0.63 -2.59
C GLN A 364 -1.06 1.47 -3.03
N LEU A 365 -2.25 0.87 -3.08
CA LEU A 365 -3.50 1.58 -3.38
C LEU A 365 -3.80 2.64 -2.31
N LEU A 366 -3.66 2.31 -1.03
CA LEU A 366 -3.81 3.27 0.08
C LEU A 366 -2.90 4.48 -0.12
N SER A 367 -1.63 4.22 -0.43
CA SER A 367 -0.64 5.28 -0.65
C SER A 367 -1.01 6.19 -1.82
N LEU A 368 -1.48 5.62 -2.94
CA LEU A 368 -1.93 6.38 -4.11
C LEU A 368 -3.17 7.24 -3.78
N LEU A 369 -4.14 6.68 -3.06
CA LEU A 369 -5.37 7.39 -2.68
C LEU A 369 -5.12 8.52 -1.66
N LEU A 370 -4.22 8.30 -0.69
CA LEU A 370 -3.82 9.36 0.25
C LEU A 370 -3.07 10.49 -0.47
N VAL A 371 -2.20 10.16 -1.42
CA VAL A 371 -1.54 11.17 -2.25
C VAL A 371 -2.54 11.92 -3.13
N ALA A 372 -3.56 11.24 -3.67
CA ALA A 372 -4.68 11.87 -4.38
C ALA A 372 -5.43 12.88 -3.51
N GLY A 373 -5.79 12.53 -2.27
CA GLY A 373 -6.42 13.48 -1.35
C GLY A 373 -5.50 14.63 -0.92
N SER A 374 -4.22 14.34 -0.67
CA SER A 374 -3.24 15.37 -0.28
C SER A 374 -3.00 16.41 -1.37
N TYR A 375 -3.18 16.08 -2.65
CA TYR A 375 -3.06 17.03 -3.75
C TYR A 375 -4.04 18.21 -3.60
N PHE A 376 -5.27 17.95 -3.15
CA PHE A 376 -6.25 19.01 -2.88
C PHE A 376 -5.86 19.85 -1.67
N ARG A 377 -5.51 19.21 -0.54
CA ARG A 377 -5.04 19.91 0.67
C ARG A 377 -3.82 20.78 0.41
N ASN A 378 -2.89 20.31 -0.42
CA ASN A 378 -1.66 21.03 -0.73
C ASN A 378 -1.86 22.27 -1.63
N ARG A 379 -3.08 22.53 -2.15
CA ARG A 379 -3.44 23.83 -2.76
C ARG A 379 -3.35 24.98 -1.75
N ALA A 380 -3.59 24.68 -0.48
CA ALA A 380 -3.41 25.60 0.64
C ALA A 380 -2.65 24.86 1.76
N ALA A 381 -1.36 24.61 1.54
CA ALA A 381 -0.52 23.78 2.41
C ALA A 381 -0.42 24.26 3.87
N ASP A 382 -0.68 25.55 4.11
CA ASP A 382 -0.68 26.17 5.45
C ASP A 382 -2.07 26.14 6.12
N CYS A 383 -3.10 25.65 5.43
CA CYS A 383 -4.47 25.49 5.93
C CYS A 383 -4.62 24.13 6.63
N PHE A 384 -4.14 24.06 7.87
CA PHE A 384 -4.31 22.88 8.73
C PHE A 384 -4.30 23.23 10.23
N GLY A 385 -4.84 22.34 11.05
CA GLY A 385 -4.91 22.47 12.50
C GLY A 385 -6.24 23.05 12.98
N PHE A 386 -6.17 24.09 13.79
CA PHE A 386 -7.34 24.74 14.39
C PHE A 386 -7.38 26.22 14.01
N GLU A 387 -8.54 26.73 13.61
CA GLU A 387 -8.75 28.17 13.37
C GLU A 387 -8.78 28.94 14.69
N SER A 388 -9.41 28.33 15.70
CA SER A 388 -9.46 28.79 17.08
C SER A 388 -9.56 27.58 18.01
N PRO A 389 -9.34 27.71 19.33
CA PRO A 389 -9.37 26.56 20.24
C PRO A 389 -10.63 25.70 20.09
N GLY A 390 -10.46 24.46 19.65
CA GLY A 390 -11.55 23.50 19.44
C GLY A 390 -12.32 23.63 18.11
N VAL A 391 -11.96 24.57 17.24
CA VAL A 391 -12.56 24.72 15.90
C VAL A 391 -11.57 24.20 14.85
N PRO A 392 -11.77 22.97 14.32
CA PRO A 392 -10.88 22.40 13.33
C PRO A 392 -10.94 23.18 12.02
N VAL A 393 -9.82 23.27 11.32
CA VAL A 393 -9.77 23.84 9.97
C VAL A 393 -10.63 23.00 9.02
N ASP A 394 -11.46 23.69 8.22
CA ASP A 394 -12.27 23.09 7.16
C ASP A 394 -11.74 23.46 5.76
N ALA A 395 -11.06 22.50 5.15
CA ALA A 395 -10.48 22.58 3.82
C ALA A 395 -11.29 21.81 2.76
N ARG A 396 -12.55 21.42 3.05
CA ARG A 396 -13.39 20.65 2.09
C ARG A 396 -13.60 21.38 0.77
N HIS A 397 -13.66 22.72 0.82
CA HIS A 397 -13.79 23.58 -0.35
C HIS A 397 -12.62 23.47 -1.36
N LEU A 398 -11.46 22.91 -0.95
CA LEU A 398 -10.34 22.67 -1.85
C LEU A 398 -10.52 21.46 -2.75
N PHE A 399 -11.43 20.55 -2.38
CA PHE A 399 -11.67 19.30 -3.08
C PHE A 399 -12.61 19.50 -4.25
N ASP A 400 -12.22 18.94 -5.39
CA ASP A 400 -13.07 18.75 -6.55
C ASP A 400 -13.52 17.28 -6.52
N GLY A 401 -14.80 17.06 -6.21
CA GLY A 401 -15.35 15.72 -6.04
C GLY A 401 -15.37 14.90 -7.32
N GLU A 402 -15.61 15.53 -8.48
CA GLU A 402 -15.59 14.86 -9.78
C GLU A 402 -14.17 14.38 -10.10
N LEU A 403 -13.18 15.27 -9.96
CA LEU A 403 -11.79 14.91 -10.18
C LEU A 403 -11.31 13.85 -9.19
N LEU A 404 -11.70 13.92 -7.90
CA LEU A 404 -11.35 12.89 -6.93
C LEU A 404 -11.97 11.54 -7.30
N GLY A 405 -13.23 11.49 -7.75
CA GLY A 405 -13.87 10.28 -8.24
C GLY A 405 -13.20 9.68 -9.47
N GLU A 406 -12.78 10.52 -10.43
CA GLU A 406 -11.94 10.09 -11.56
C GLU A 406 -10.63 9.48 -11.07
N LEU A 407 -9.97 10.12 -10.11
CA LEU A 407 -8.69 9.66 -9.56
C LEU A 407 -8.82 8.31 -8.87
N VAL A 408 -9.80 8.14 -7.97
CA VAL A 408 -10.06 6.86 -7.26
C VAL A 408 -10.31 5.73 -8.26
N THR A 409 -11.22 5.96 -9.21
CA THR A 409 -11.59 4.96 -10.23
C THR A 409 -10.41 4.62 -11.13
N GLY A 410 -9.71 5.64 -11.63
CA GLY A 410 -8.62 5.46 -12.56
C GLY A 410 -7.37 4.86 -11.91
N ILE A 411 -7.07 5.19 -10.66
CA ILE A 411 -5.99 4.55 -9.88
C ILE A 411 -6.26 3.05 -9.79
N PHE A 412 -7.45 2.64 -9.36
CA PHE A 412 -7.78 1.21 -9.25
C PHE A 412 -7.73 0.50 -10.60
N ARG A 413 -8.38 1.06 -11.64
CA ARG A 413 -8.40 0.45 -12.99
C ARG A 413 -7.00 0.27 -13.56
N ASN A 414 -6.13 1.28 -13.44
CA ASN A 414 -4.77 1.21 -13.96
C ASN A 414 -3.90 0.25 -13.14
N TYR A 415 -4.03 0.24 -11.81
CA TYR A 415 -3.34 -0.72 -10.96
C TYR A 415 -3.77 -2.16 -11.29
N PHE A 416 -5.08 -2.40 -11.36
CA PHE A 416 -5.66 -3.69 -11.74
C PHE A 416 -5.13 -4.14 -13.10
N ALA A 417 -5.12 -3.25 -14.09
CA ALA A 417 -4.63 -3.56 -15.42
C ALA A 417 -3.13 -3.91 -15.43
N GLY A 418 -2.32 -3.17 -14.69
CA GLY A 418 -0.90 -3.48 -14.54
C GLY A 418 -0.66 -4.83 -13.84
N PHE A 419 -1.40 -5.10 -12.76
CA PHE A 419 -1.22 -6.31 -11.96
C PHE A 419 -1.74 -7.57 -12.65
N THR A 420 -2.93 -7.48 -13.24
CA THR A 420 -3.59 -8.63 -13.88
C THR A 420 -3.15 -8.81 -15.32
N GLY A 421 -2.71 -7.75 -16.01
CA GLY A 421 -2.41 -7.75 -17.44
C GLY A 421 -3.64 -7.57 -18.34
N GLN A 422 -4.82 -7.27 -17.78
CA GLN A 422 -6.07 -7.09 -18.53
C GLN A 422 -6.92 -5.96 -17.94
N GLY A 423 -7.83 -5.40 -18.73
CA GLY A 423 -8.78 -4.40 -18.25
C GLY A 423 -9.71 -4.95 -17.17
N LEU A 424 -10.20 -4.07 -16.30
CA LEU A 424 -11.24 -4.41 -15.33
C LEU A 424 -12.52 -4.82 -16.08
N PRO A 425 -13.10 -5.99 -15.78
CA PRO A 425 -14.33 -6.44 -16.44
C PRO A 425 -15.50 -5.47 -16.24
N SER A 426 -16.42 -5.46 -17.21
CA SER A 426 -17.64 -4.67 -17.11
C SER A 426 -18.51 -5.15 -15.95
N GLY A 427 -19.14 -4.22 -15.22
CA GLY A 427 -19.98 -4.53 -14.06
C GLY A 427 -19.22 -4.78 -12.75
N VAL A 428 -17.88 -4.87 -12.78
CA VAL A 428 -17.05 -4.99 -11.57
C VAL A 428 -16.52 -3.62 -11.21
N THR A 429 -17.26 -2.87 -10.41
CA THR A 429 -16.82 -1.55 -9.92
C THR A 429 -17.06 -1.46 -8.42
N PRO A 430 -16.02 -1.18 -7.60
CA PRO A 430 -16.21 -0.84 -6.20
C PRO A 430 -17.11 0.40 -6.06
N GLU A 431 -17.73 0.54 -4.89
CA GLU A 431 -18.50 1.73 -4.52
C GLU A 431 -17.56 2.94 -4.36
N VAL A 432 -17.55 3.84 -5.35
CA VAL A 432 -16.64 5.00 -5.41
C VAL A 432 -17.30 6.27 -4.89
N GLU A 433 -18.59 6.48 -5.16
CA GLU A 433 -19.27 7.74 -4.84
C GLU A 433 -19.28 7.97 -3.32
N THR A 434 -19.70 6.96 -2.57
CA THR A 434 -19.69 7.01 -1.10
C THR A 434 -18.28 7.23 -0.55
N LEU A 435 -17.27 6.54 -1.12
CA LEU A 435 -15.88 6.72 -0.70
C LEU A 435 -15.39 8.14 -0.94
N VAL A 436 -15.68 8.74 -2.10
CA VAL A 436 -15.25 10.10 -2.44
C VAL A 436 -15.86 11.12 -1.48
N ALA A 437 -17.16 11.02 -1.21
CA ALA A 437 -17.84 11.90 -0.26
C ALA A 437 -17.19 11.83 1.12
N ARG A 438 -16.93 10.61 1.62
CA ARG A 438 -16.31 10.38 2.93
C ARG A 438 -14.84 10.79 2.96
N MET A 439 -14.09 10.61 1.87
CA MET A 439 -12.72 11.13 1.74
C MET A 439 -12.69 12.65 1.87
N ILE A 440 -13.60 13.37 1.21
CA ILE A 440 -13.69 14.83 1.32
C ILE A 440 -14.00 15.24 2.76
N GLU A 441 -14.94 14.57 3.41
CA GLU A 441 -15.33 14.87 4.79
C GLU A 441 -14.18 14.66 5.78
N GLU A 442 -13.57 13.47 5.77
CA GLU A 442 -12.57 13.06 6.75
C GLU A 442 -11.17 13.62 6.47
N MET A 443 -10.83 13.83 5.19
CA MET A 443 -9.53 14.39 4.80
C MET A 443 -9.59 15.91 4.63
N GLY A 444 -10.79 16.49 4.53
CA GLY A 444 -11.00 17.93 4.41
C GLY A 444 -11.09 18.66 5.74
N VAL A 445 -11.46 17.98 6.83
CA VAL A 445 -11.61 18.61 8.16
C VAL A 445 -10.62 18.01 9.15
N ASP A 446 -9.91 18.86 9.88
CA ASP A 446 -8.87 18.46 10.82
C ASP A 446 -9.44 18.05 12.20
N ASN A 447 -10.38 17.10 12.20
CA ASN A 447 -11.06 16.64 13.41
C ASN A 447 -10.10 15.94 14.40
N ASP A 448 -9.20 15.10 13.88
CA ASP A 448 -8.28 14.30 14.68
C ASP A 448 -6.87 14.91 14.68
N MET A 449 -6.58 15.78 15.66
CA MET A 449 -5.28 16.46 15.76
C MET A 449 -4.38 15.91 16.87
N GLU A 450 -4.93 15.11 17.78
CA GLU A 450 -4.30 14.79 19.05
C GLU A 450 -3.36 13.55 19.01
N GLU A 451 -2.19 13.73 19.60
CA GLU A 451 -1.27 12.69 20.01
C GLU A 451 -1.04 12.78 21.53
N ILE A 452 -1.08 11.65 22.23
CA ILE A 452 -0.88 11.60 23.68
C ILE A 452 0.50 11.02 23.99
N LEU A 453 1.37 11.85 24.57
CA LEU A 453 2.65 11.42 25.14
C LEU A 453 2.42 10.90 26.57
N ARG A 454 2.31 9.58 26.70
CA ARG A 454 2.04 8.89 27.97
C ARG A 454 3.18 9.03 28.96
N VAL A 455 2.87 9.05 30.26
CA VAL A 455 3.88 9.06 31.35
C VAL A 455 4.91 7.93 31.16
N ALA A 456 4.45 6.72 30.86
CA ALA A 456 5.34 5.58 30.62
C ALA A 456 6.28 5.76 29.42
N ASP A 457 5.94 6.59 28.43
CA ASP A 457 6.81 6.96 27.31
C ASP A 457 7.81 8.04 27.73
N GLN A 458 7.37 9.00 28.54
CA GLN A 458 8.21 10.06 29.10
C GLN A 458 9.32 9.49 30.00
N ASP A 459 9.02 8.47 30.82
CA ASP A 459 9.98 7.86 31.76
C ASP A 459 11.17 7.20 31.06
N ARG A 460 11.01 6.80 29.79
CA ARG A 460 12.10 6.23 28.97
C ARG A 460 12.99 7.29 28.32
N MET A 461 12.61 8.57 28.43
CA MET A 461 13.35 9.68 27.84
C MET A 461 14.27 10.32 28.89
N THR A 462 15.48 10.69 28.45
CA THR A 462 16.28 11.67 29.20
C THR A 462 15.56 13.02 29.21
N ASP A 463 15.84 13.89 30.17
CA ASP A 463 15.21 15.22 30.21
C ASP A 463 15.51 16.05 28.96
N GLY A 464 16.71 15.90 28.41
CA GLY A 464 17.09 16.49 27.13
C GLY A 464 16.24 15.95 25.98
N ALA A 465 16.05 14.63 25.90
CA ALA A 465 15.22 13.99 24.88
C ALA A 465 13.74 14.38 25.02
N PHE A 466 13.21 14.46 26.24
CA PHE A 466 11.85 14.91 26.53
C PHE A 466 11.61 16.35 26.06
N ARG A 467 12.50 17.28 26.42
CA ARG A 467 12.41 18.69 25.98
C ARG A 467 12.60 18.85 24.48
N ALA A 468 13.47 18.04 23.86
CA ALA A 468 13.64 18.02 22.41
C ALA A 468 12.39 17.47 21.71
N HIS A 469 11.77 16.43 22.28
CA HIS A 469 10.53 15.84 21.79
C HIS A 469 9.41 16.87 21.76
N LEU A 470 9.10 17.55 22.87
CA LEU A 470 8.03 18.56 22.91
C LEU A 470 8.25 19.69 21.88
N ARG A 471 9.48 20.23 21.81
CA ARG A 471 9.82 21.26 20.81
C ARG A 471 9.64 20.78 19.38
N GLY A 472 10.02 19.53 19.11
CA GLY A 472 9.86 18.91 17.80
C GLY A 472 8.41 18.61 17.40
N ARG A 473 7.42 18.89 18.27
CA ARG A 473 5.98 18.75 18.01
C ARG A 473 5.23 20.08 18.19
N GLY A 474 5.94 21.20 18.08
CA GLY A 474 5.34 22.53 18.07
C GLY A 474 5.07 23.15 19.45
N VAL A 475 5.56 22.55 20.54
CA VAL A 475 5.49 23.21 21.85
C VAL A 475 6.56 24.30 21.92
N ASP A 476 6.13 25.53 22.17
CA ASP A 476 7.00 26.70 22.24
C ASP A 476 8.07 26.55 23.32
N ARG A 477 9.26 27.14 23.07
CA ARG A 477 10.42 27.03 23.98
C ARG A 477 10.10 27.48 25.41
N GLU A 478 9.31 28.55 25.55
CA GLU A 478 8.88 29.07 26.86
C GLU A 478 7.89 28.11 27.53
N ALA A 479 6.93 27.55 26.77
CA ALA A 479 5.95 26.59 27.26
C ALA A 479 6.58 25.24 27.64
N VAL A 480 7.66 24.80 26.99
CA VAL A 480 8.38 23.56 27.36
C VAL A 480 8.94 23.61 28.77
N GLY A 481 9.25 24.80 29.30
CA GLY A 481 9.69 24.97 30.69
C GLY A 481 8.63 24.60 31.72
N ALA A 482 7.35 24.71 31.37
CA ALA A 482 6.22 24.46 32.26
C ALA A 482 5.86 22.97 32.39
N TYR A 483 6.31 22.11 31.48
CA TYR A 483 6.04 20.67 31.54
C TYR A 483 7.04 19.95 32.44
N ARG A 484 6.54 19.13 33.38
CA ARG A 484 7.36 18.21 34.17
C ARG A 484 7.21 16.79 33.63
N LYS A 485 8.35 16.16 33.36
CA LYS A 485 8.42 14.77 32.87
C LYS A 485 7.84 13.82 33.93
N GLY A 486 6.97 12.92 33.51
CA GLY A 486 6.39 11.86 34.35
C GLY A 486 5.23 12.30 35.25
N GLU A 487 4.86 13.59 35.25
CA GLU A 487 3.80 14.12 36.12
C GLU A 487 2.39 13.75 35.60
N ARG A 488 2.17 13.89 34.29
CA ARG A 488 0.89 13.61 33.64
C ARG A 488 1.09 13.29 32.17
N GLU A 489 0.07 12.74 31.54
CA GLU A 489 0.03 12.63 30.09
C GLU A 489 -0.03 14.02 29.45
N ILE A 490 0.62 14.16 28.29
CA ILE A 490 0.69 15.43 27.55
C ILE A 490 0.00 15.25 26.21
N VAL A 491 -1.00 16.09 25.94
CA VAL A 491 -1.68 16.16 24.64
C VAL A 491 -0.89 17.09 23.72
N LEU A 492 -0.52 16.59 22.55
CA LEU A 492 0.19 17.31 21.49
C LEU A 492 -0.70 17.35 20.26
N HIS A 493 -0.71 18.48 19.56
CA HIS A 493 -1.49 18.63 18.32
C HIS A 493 -0.57 18.40 17.11
N THR A 494 -0.44 17.15 16.66
CA THR A 494 0.50 16.75 15.60
C THR A 494 -0.16 16.30 14.30
N GLY A 495 -1.50 16.21 14.28
CA GLY A 495 -2.28 15.82 13.12
C GLY A 495 -2.18 16.78 11.92
N PRO A 496 -2.97 16.55 10.87
CA PRO A 496 -4.18 15.72 10.89
C PRO A 496 -3.90 14.21 10.85
N HIS A 497 -4.59 13.47 11.71
CA HIS A 497 -4.69 12.01 11.70
C HIS A 497 -5.99 11.59 10.98
N LEU A 498 -6.14 10.30 10.64
CA LEU A 498 -7.45 9.73 10.32
C LEU A 498 -7.83 8.76 11.44
N GLY A 499 -8.71 9.20 12.33
CA GLY A 499 -9.10 8.51 13.56
C GLY A 499 -8.44 9.11 14.81
N GLY A 500 -9.19 9.12 15.92
CA GLY A 500 -8.72 9.59 17.21
C GLY A 500 -7.75 8.63 17.91
N PHE A 501 -7.15 9.09 19.02
CA PHE A 501 -6.23 8.26 19.82
C PHE A 501 -6.91 6.97 20.32
N ASN A 502 -6.26 5.81 20.08
CA ASN A 502 -6.81 4.47 20.34
C ASN A 502 -8.15 4.16 19.64
N GLN A 503 -8.52 4.90 18.60
CA GLN A 503 -9.73 4.65 17.82
C GLN A 503 -9.41 3.94 16.50
N ARG A 504 -10.47 3.47 15.83
CA ARG A 504 -10.39 3.01 14.44
C ARG A 504 -10.15 4.22 13.52
N ILE A 505 -9.76 3.95 12.27
CA ILE A 505 -9.72 4.98 11.23
C ILE A 505 -11.11 5.62 11.10
N SER A 506 -11.16 6.94 10.95
CA SER A 506 -12.41 7.69 10.75
C SER A 506 -13.02 7.51 9.35
N LEU A 507 -12.24 6.93 8.43
CA LEU A 507 -12.60 6.63 7.05
C LEU A 507 -12.60 5.10 6.78
N PRO A 508 -13.55 4.33 7.35
CA PRO A 508 -13.64 2.89 7.15
C PRO A 508 -13.96 2.50 5.69
N GLU A 509 -14.64 3.37 4.94
CA GLU A 509 -14.97 3.16 3.52
C GLU A 509 -13.71 2.99 2.66
N LEU A 510 -12.63 3.69 3.03
CA LEU A 510 -11.32 3.51 2.37
C LEU A 510 -10.78 2.11 2.62
N ILE A 511 -10.94 1.55 3.82
CA ILE A 511 -10.50 0.18 4.11
C ILE A 511 -11.34 -0.82 3.31
N GLY A 512 -12.67 -0.67 3.30
CA GLY A 512 -13.55 -1.54 2.51
C GLY A 512 -13.22 -1.51 1.01
N PHE A 513 -12.92 -0.32 0.47
CA PHE A 513 -12.46 -0.19 -0.91
C PHE A 513 -11.15 -0.94 -1.17
N LEU A 514 -10.16 -0.81 -0.27
CA LEU A 514 -8.87 -1.48 -0.40
C LEU A 514 -8.99 -3.01 -0.32
N GLU A 515 -9.84 -3.51 0.56
CA GLU A 515 -10.19 -4.92 0.68
C GLU A 515 -10.75 -5.45 -0.65
N THR A 516 -11.79 -4.78 -1.19
CA THR A 516 -12.39 -5.14 -2.49
C THR A 516 -11.36 -5.07 -3.62
N ALA A 517 -10.69 -3.93 -3.78
CA ALA A 517 -9.77 -3.69 -4.90
C ALA A 517 -8.61 -4.71 -4.90
N SER A 518 -8.03 -4.99 -3.72
CA SER A 518 -6.93 -5.93 -3.59
C SER A 518 -7.37 -7.38 -3.84
N ALA A 519 -8.54 -7.77 -3.32
CA ALA A 519 -9.12 -9.09 -3.53
C ALA A 519 -9.43 -9.33 -5.01
N LEU A 520 -10.03 -8.35 -5.69
CA LEU A 520 -10.30 -8.42 -7.13
C LEU A 520 -9.01 -8.57 -7.94
N CYS A 521 -7.96 -7.80 -7.63
CA CYS A 521 -6.67 -7.94 -8.30
C CYS A 521 -6.14 -9.37 -8.22
N VAL A 522 -6.10 -9.95 -7.01
CA VAL A 522 -5.60 -11.31 -6.77
C VAL A 522 -6.48 -12.36 -7.46
N ALA A 523 -7.80 -12.27 -7.30
CA ALA A 523 -8.75 -13.25 -7.84
C ALA A 523 -8.73 -13.27 -9.38
N TYR A 524 -8.77 -12.12 -10.04
CA TYR A 524 -8.75 -12.06 -11.50
C TYR A 524 -7.41 -12.45 -12.10
N ARG A 525 -6.31 -12.17 -11.40
CA ARG A 525 -5.01 -12.70 -11.81
C ARG A 525 -4.98 -14.22 -11.70
N TYR A 526 -5.46 -14.79 -10.59
CA TYR A 526 -5.56 -16.23 -10.39
C TYR A 526 -6.39 -16.89 -11.51
N LEU A 527 -7.57 -16.36 -11.82
CA LEU A 527 -8.40 -16.88 -12.91
C LEU A 527 -7.69 -16.82 -14.26
N ARG A 528 -6.94 -15.75 -14.54
CA ARG A 528 -6.18 -15.66 -15.79
C ARG A 528 -5.04 -16.68 -15.87
N THR A 529 -4.27 -16.85 -14.79
CA THR A 529 -3.10 -17.73 -14.79
C THR A 529 -3.47 -19.21 -14.65
N GLY A 530 -4.59 -19.51 -13.99
CA GLY A 530 -5.07 -20.87 -13.73
C GLY A 530 -6.18 -21.36 -14.66
N ALA A 531 -6.77 -20.49 -15.49
CA ALA A 531 -7.91 -20.85 -16.36
C ALA A 531 -7.72 -20.32 -17.78
N ALA A 532 -6.65 -20.77 -18.45
CA ALA A 532 -6.37 -20.47 -19.85
C ALA A 532 -7.51 -20.72 -20.86
N PRO A 533 -8.69 -21.32 -20.51
CA PRO A 533 -9.86 -21.25 -21.39
C PRO A 533 -11.17 -20.66 -20.80
N LEU A 534 -11.21 -20.03 -19.61
CA LEU A 534 -12.50 -19.58 -19.03
C LEU A 534 -12.96 -18.17 -19.46
N MET A 535 -12.02 -17.26 -19.74
CA MET A 535 -12.35 -15.84 -20.05
C MET A 535 -13.03 -15.64 -21.42
N ALA A 536 -13.02 -16.65 -22.30
CA ALA A 536 -13.73 -16.61 -23.58
C ALA A 536 -15.26 -16.67 -23.44
N ARG A 537 -15.80 -17.05 -22.27
CA ARG A 537 -17.26 -17.16 -22.05
C ARG A 537 -17.88 -16.01 -21.27
N LEU A 538 -17.08 -15.18 -20.59
CA LEU A 538 -17.57 -14.02 -19.82
C LEU A 538 -17.69 -12.73 -20.66
N THR A 539 -17.21 -12.74 -21.91
CA THR A 539 -17.23 -11.57 -22.82
C THR A 539 -18.22 -11.71 -23.98
N GLY A 540 -19.03 -12.77 -24.00
CA GLY A 540 -20.08 -12.96 -25.01
C GLY A 540 -21.33 -12.13 -24.68
N PRO A 541 -21.90 -11.36 -25.63
CA PRO A 541 -23.15 -10.65 -25.40
C PRO A 541 -24.30 -11.64 -25.16
N SER A 542 -25.14 -11.36 -24.16
CA SER A 542 -26.34 -12.15 -23.87
C SER A 542 -27.34 -12.06 -25.02
N ALA A 543 -27.40 -13.11 -25.84
CA ALA A 543 -28.45 -13.27 -26.82
C ALA A 543 -29.69 -13.90 -26.14
N HIS A 544 -30.58 -13.04 -25.64
CA HIS A 544 -31.98 -13.38 -25.42
C HIS A 544 -32.87 -12.43 -26.21
N ARG A 545 -33.46 -12.93 -27.31
CA ARG A 545 -34.81 -12.63 -27.84
C ARG A 545 -35.25 -13.86 -28.63
N SER A 546 -36.03 -14.75 -28.01
CA SER A 546 -37.51 -14.82 -28.03
C SER A 546 -38.05 -15.34 -29.36
N ALA A 547 -38.65 -16.52 -29.28
CA ALA A 547 -39.57 -17.05 -30.27
C ALA A 547 -40.80 -16.13 -30.41
N ALA A 548 -41.08 -15.72 -31.63
CA ALA A 548 -42.40 -15.56 -32.28
C ALA A 548 -42.15 -15.17 -33.74
#